data_AF-A0A8T0E6L1-F1
#
_entry.id   AF-A0A8T0E6L1-F1
#
_cell.length_a   1.000
_cell.length_b   1.000
_cell.length_c   1.000
_cell.angle_alpha   90.00
_cell.angle_beta   90.00
_cell.angle_gamma   90.00
#
_symmetry.space_group_name_H-M   'P 1'
#
loop_
_entity.id
_entity.type
_entity.pdbx_description
1 polymer ?
#
loop_
_entity_poly.entity_id
_entity_poly.type
_entity_poly.pdbx_seq_one_letter_code
_entity_poly.pdbx_strand_id
1 'polypeptide(L)'
;MYTSEIVFTILTVFVIFLSTVPHHKCEQRRLSSRVVTTKYGAVRGFINSLANRQLQHVEVFQGIPYASAPIGSLRFMPPVTPPHWRGVKNADHLGPVCPQKLPDVSNETLALRKMPMGRLQYIKRLLPYLKNQSEDCLYLNIYAPAVAFHFD
;
A
#
# COMPACT_ATOMS: atom_id res chain seq x y z
N MET A 1 -0.27 -32.32 45.86
CA MET A 1 -1.61 -31.90 45.40
C MET A 1 -1.65 -30.48 44.83
N TYR A 2 -0.84 -29.52 45.33
CA TYR A 2 -0.83 -28.14 44.83
C TYR A 2 -0.11 -27.93 43.48
N THR A 3 0.90 -28.75 43.17
CA THR A 3 1.75 -28.56 41.98
C THR A 3 1.06 -28.96 40.67
N SER A 4 0.19 -29.97 40.69
CA SER A 4 -0.55 -30.43 39.51
C SER A 4 -1.65 -29.45 39.08
N GLU A 5 -2.35 -28.84 40.03
CA GLU A 5 -3.40 -27.83 39.81
C GLU A 5 -2.82 -26.55 39.19
N ILE A 6 -1.66 -26.09 39.69
CA ILE A 6 -0.97 -24.91 39.17
C ILE A 6 -0.49 -25.14 37.73
N VAL A 7 0.09 -26.31 37.45
CA VAL A 7 0.53 -26.67 36.09
C VAL A 7 -0.66 -26.73 35.13
N PHE A 8 -1.79 -27.32 35.55
CA PHE A 8 -3.01 -27.39 34.73
C PHE A 8 -3.60 -26.00 34.45
N THR A 9 -3.59 -25.12 35.45
CA THR A 9 -4.07 -23.74 35.31
C THR A 9 -3.17 -22.92 34.39
N ILE A 10 -1.84 -23.07 34.48
CA ILE A 10 -0.90 -22.39 33.58
C ILE A 10 -1.05 -22.91 32.15
N LEU A 11 -1.20 -24.22 31.96
CA LEU A 11 -1.36 -24.82 30.64
C LEU A 11 -2.65 -24.35 29.96
N THR A 12 -3.76 -24.31 30.71
CA THR A 12 -5.05 -23.86 30.18
C THR A 12 -5.03 -22.37 29.86
N VAL A 13 -4.45 -21.52 30.71
CA VAL A 13 -4.27 -20.09 30.41
C VAL A 13 -3.39 -19.88 29.17
N PHE A 14 -2.31 -20.65 29.01
CA PHE A 14 -1.43 -20.55 27.84
C PHE A 14 -2.11 -20.98 26.53
N VAL A 15 -2.92 -22.06 26.57
CA VAL A 15 -3.71 -22.52 25.42
C VAL A 15 -4.81 -21.53 25.03
N ILE A 16 -5.46 -20.91 26.02
CA ILE A 16 -6.44 -19.84 25.79
C ILE A 16 -5.74 -18.60 25.20
N PHE A 17 -4.54 -18.25 25.69
CA PHE A 17 -3.77 -17.14 25.15
C PHE A 17 -3.34 -17.39 23.69
N LEU A 18 -2.91 -18.61 23.35
CA LEU A 18 -2.56 -19.00 21.97
C LEU A 18 -3.76 -18.98 21.01
N SER A 19 -4.95 -19.39 21.46
CA SER A 19 -6.17 -19.43 20.64
C SER A 19 -6.85 -18.07 20.49
N THR A 20 -6.55 -17.11 21.37
CA THR A 20 -7.07 -15.73 21.31
C THR A 20 -6.15 -14.75 20.59
N VAL A 21 -4.94 -15.17 20.18
CA VAL A 21 -4.11 -14.34 19.29
C VAL A 21 -4.86 -14.15 17.98
N PRO A 22 -5.29 -12.93 17.62
CA PRO A 22 -5.91 -12.70 16.34
C PRO A 22 -4.87 -13.00 15.26
N HIS A 23 -5.08 -14.08 14.52
CA HIS A 23 -4.40 -14.29 13.25
C HIS A 23 -4.82 -13.15 12.33
N HIS A 24 -4.05 -12.07 12.30
CA HIS A 24 -4.07 -11.15 11.18
C HIS A 24 -3.73 -12.00 9.95
N LYS A 25 -4.74 -12.28 9.10
CA LYS A 25 -4.48 -12.80 7.76
C LYS A 25 -3.55 -11.79 7.10
N CYS A 26 -2.28 -12.12 7.03
CA CYS A 26 -1.35 -11.42 6.16
C CYS A 26 -1.89 -11.66 4.76
N GLU A 27 -2.49 -10.64 4.16
CA GLU A 27 -2.83 -10.65 2.75
C GLU A 27 -1.50 -10.67 1.99
N GLN A 28 -1.00 -11.88 1.73
CA GLN A 28 0.24 -12.09 1.02
C GLN A 28 0.03 -11.65 -0.43
N ARG A 29 0.42 -10.41 -0.72
CA ARG A 29 0.53 -9.88 -2.08
C ARG A 29 1.54 -10.73 -2.83
N ARG A 30 1.07 -11.62 -3.69
CA ARG A 30 1.91 -12.52 -4.47
C ARG A 30 2.53 -11.73 -5.62
N LEU A 31 3.86 -11.60 -5.61
CA LEU A 31 4.58 -11.01 -6.74
C LEU A 31 4.22 -11.73 -8.05
N SER A 32 4.05 -10.94 -9.11
CA SER A 32 3.80 -11.48 -10.44
C SER A 32 5.07 -12.16 -10.96
N SER A 33 4.92 -13.33 -11.59
CA SER A 33 6.01 -13.96 -12.32
C SER A 33 6.37 -13.18 -13.59
N ARG A 34 5.42 -12.41 -14.11
CA ARG A 34 5.59 -11.61 -15.32
C ARG A 34 6.41 -10.35 -15.01
N VAL A 35 7.38 -10.10 -15.89
CA VAL A 35 8.15 -8.86 -15.91
C VAL A 35 7.77 -8.10 -17.17
N VAL A 36 7.44 -6.82 -17.03
CA VAL A 36 7.05 -5.95 -18.13
C VAL A 36 8.19 -5.00 -18.45
N THR A 37 8.68 -5.02 -19.68
CA THR A 37 9.71 -4.10 -20.16
C THR A 37 9.06 -2.79 -20.59
N THR A 38 9.50 -1.67 -20.03
CA THR A 38 9.11 -0.31 -20.44
C THR A 38 10.25 0.38 -21.17
N LYS A 39 10.00 1.58 -21.72
CA LYS A 39 11.06 2.42 -22.32
C LYS A 39 12.21 2.73 -21.35
N TYR A 40 11.92 2.83 -20.06
CA TYR A 40 12.89 3.29 -19.04
C TYR A 40 13.54 2.16 -18.25
N GLY A 41 12.94 0.97 -18.26
CA GLY A 41 13.46 -0.22 -17.58
C GLY A 41 12.37 -1.27 -17.36
N ALA A 42 12.77 -2.43 -16.82
CA ALA A 42 11.85 -3.52 -16.54
C ALA A 42 11.17 -3.33 -15.17
N VAL A 43 9.88 -3.67 -15.08
CA VAL A 43 9.08 -3.60 -13.85
C VAL A 43 8.40 -4.93 -13.54
N ARG A 44 8.23 -5.21 -12.25
CA ARG A 44 7.47 -6.37 -11.75
C ARG A 44 6.41 -5.90 -10.77
N GLY A 45 5.15 -6.22 -11.06
CA GLY A 45 4.02 -5.95 -10.17
C GLY A 45 3.69 -7.13 -9.27
N PHE A 46 2.49 -7.12 -8.71
CA PHE A 46 1.90 -8.22 -7.95
C PHE A 46 0.47 -8.52 -8.40
N ILE A 47 0.02 -9.75 -8.18
CA ILE A 47 -1.35 -10.14 -8.46
C ILE A 47 -2.21 -9.84 -7.23
N ASN A 48 -3.25 -9.04 -7.44
CA ASN A 48 -4.25 -8.73 -6.44
C ASN A 48 -5.52 -9.56 -6.68
N SER A 49 -5.91 -10.33 -5.67
CA SER A 49 -7.14 -11.14 -5.71
C SER A 49 -8.30 -10.35 -5.13
N LEU A 50 -9.34 -10.16 -5.93
CA LEU A 50 -10.52 -9.43 -5.51
C LEU A 50 -11.39 -10.30 -4.58
N ALA A 51 -12.05 -9.66 -3.62
CA ALA A 51 -12.93 -10.36 -2.67
C ALA A 51 -14.10 -11.08 -3.37
N ASN A 52 -14.61 -10.48 -4.46
CA ASN A 52 -15.58 -11.13 -5.32
C ASN A 52 -14.86 -12.12 -6.26
N ARG A 53 -15.06 -13.41 -6.02
CA ARG A 53 -14.47 -14.51 -6.81
C ARG A 53 -14.93 -14.56 -8.27
N GLN A 54 -16.00 -13.86 -8.63
CA GLN A 54 -16.47 -13.76 -10.01
C GLN A 54 -15.66 -12.75 -10.83
N LEU A 55 -14.93 -11.85 -10.17
CA LEU A 55 -14.07 -10.88 -10.86
C LEU A 55 -12.70 -11.50 -11.12
N GLN A 56 -12.16 -11.20 -12.30
CA GLN A 56 -10.79 -11.59 -12.64
C GLN A 56 -9.78 -10.93 -11.71
N HIS A 57 -8.66 -11.62 -11.46
CA HIS A 57 -7.54 -11.04 -10.76
C HIS A 57 -7.01 -9.81 -11.48
N VAL A 58 -6.36 -8.91 -10.75
CA VAL A 58 -5.76 -7.68 -11.31
C VAL A 58 -4.27 -7.75 -11.09
N GLU A 59 -3.49 -7.53 -12.15
CA GLU A 59 -2.06 -7.27 -12.04
C GLU A 59 -1.84 -5.79 -11.71
N VAL A 60 -1.19 -5.53 -10.59
CA VAL A 60 -1.02 -4.21 -10.01
C VAL A 60 0.45 -3.82 -10.03
N PHE A 61 0.73 -2.62 -10.54
CA PHE A 61 2.05 -2.00 -10.51
C PHE A 61 1.94 -0.66 -9.79
N GLN A 62 2.69 -0.48 -8.71
CA GLN A 62 2.67 0.71 -7.88
C GLN A 62 4.03 1.40 -7.86
N GLY A 63 4.01 2.73 -7.76
CA GLY A 63 5.24 3.50 -7.59
C GLY A 63 6.16 3.47 -8.81
N ILE A 64 5.61 3.44 -10.03
CA ILE A 64 6.40 3.54 -11.26
C ILE A 64 6.72 5.02 -11.53
N PRO A 65 8.00 5.44 -11.59
CA PRO A 65 8.35 6.81 -11.92
C PRO A 65 8.02 7.12 -13.38
N TYR A 66 7.31 8.21 -13.62
CA TYR A 66 7.00 8.67 -14.98
C TYR A 66 7.74 9.95 -15.37
N ALA A 67 8.37 10.61 -14.41
CA ALA A 67 9.21 11.79 -14.60
C ALA A 67 10.33 11.83 -13.56
N SER A 68 11.36 12.63 -13.80
CA SER A 68 12.41 12.92 -12.82
C SER A 68 11.85 13.76 -11.66
N ALA A 69 12.38 13.55 -10.45
CA ALA A 69 11.96 14.28 -9.25
C ALA A 69 12.09 15.81 -9.46
N PRO A 70 11.02 16.60 -9.22
CA PRO A 70 11.02 18.05 -9.43
C PRO A 70 11.66 18.81 -8.24
N ILE A 71 12.83 18.34 -7.81
CA ILE A 71 13.58 18.86 -6.65
C ILE A 71 14.72 19.78 -7.08
N GLY A 72 15.15 20.66 -6.18
CA GLY A 72 16.29 21.56 -6.42
C GLY A 72 16.06 22.46 -7.63
N SER A 73 16.97 22.42 -8.60
CA SER A 73 16.89 23.23 -9.83
C SER A 73 15.76 22.84 -10.78
N LEU A 74 15.13 21.67 -10.58
CA LEU A 74 13.96 21.23 -11.36
C LEU A 74 12.63 21.71 -10.76
N ARG A 75 12.66 22.33 -9.57
CA ARG A 75 11.45 22.86 -8.96
C ARG A 75 10.90 24.01 -9.80
N PHE A 76 9.58 23.98 -10.06
CA PHE A 76 8.87 24.93 -10.93
C PHE A 76 9.28 24.87 -12.41
N MET A 77 10.03 23.85 -12.82
CA MET A 77 10.29 23.56 -14.23
C MET A 77 9.29 22.52 -14.76
N PRO A 78 9.09 22.44 -16.08
CA PRO A 78 8.33 21.36 -16.68
C PRO A 78 8.90 19.98 -16.29
N PRO A 79 8.06 18.94 -16.13
CA PRO A 79 8.52 17.59 -15.84
C PRO A 79 9.51 17.09 -16.91
N VAL A 80 10.59 16.46 -16.45
CA VAL A 80 11.63 15.89 -17.32
C VAL A 80 11.52 14.37 -17.33
N THR A 81 11.97 13.74 -18.42
CA THR A 81 12.04 12.27 -18.55
C THR A 81 12.67 11.61 -17.31
N PRO A 82 12.13 10.49 -16.81
CA PRO A 82 12.68 9.80 -15.65
C PRO A 82 14.03 9.14 -16.00
N PRO A 83 14.91 8.92 -15.01
CA PRO A 83 16.14 8.18 -15.23
C PRO A 83 15.83 6.72 -15.59
N HIS A 84 16.61 6.16 -16.52
CA HIS A 84 16.58 4.73 -16.80
C HIS A 84 17.16 3.95 -15.61
N TRP A 85 16.63 2.76 -15.34
CA TRP A 85 17.18 1.86 -14.33
C TRP A 85 17.62 0.53 -14.93
N ARG A 86 18.64 -0.08 -14.30
CA ARG A 86 19.12 -1.42 -14.65
C ARG A 86 18.39 -2.48 -13.83
N GLY A 87 18.23 -3.67 -14.40
CA GLY A 87 17.53 -4.78 -13.76
C GLY A 87 16.01 -4.58 -13.71
N VAL A 88 15.37 -5.27 -12.78
CA VAL A 88 13.90 -5.26 -12.61
C VAL A 88 13.54 -4.45 -11.37
N LYS A 89 12.74 -3.41 -11.53
CA LYS A 89 12.17 -2.64 -10.42
C LYS A 89 10.91 -3.34 -9.91
N ASN A 90 10.88 -3.68 -8.63
CA ASN A 90 9.65 -4.10 -7.96
C ASN A 90 8.73 -2.89 -7.80
N ALA A 91 7.52 -3.01 -8.34
CA ALA A 91 6.46 -2.01 -8.35
C ALA A 91 5.29 -2.52 -7.49
N ASP A 92 5.57 -2.82 -6.23
CA ASP A 92 4.68 -3.46 -5.26
C ASP A 92 4.31 -2.55 -4.08
N HIS A 93 4.82 -1.32 -4.09
CA HIS A 93 4.57 -0.30 -3.09
C HIS A 93 4.25 1.04 -3.73
N LEU A 94 3.34 1.79 -3.11
CA LEU A 94 3.07 3.18 -3.48
C LEU A 94 4.31 4.04 -3.24
N GLY A 95 4.60 4.94 -4.18
CA GLY A 95 5.52 6.04 -3.95
C GLY A 95 4.96 7.06 -2.94
N PRO A 96 5.78 7.98 -2.42
CA PRO A 96 5.29 9.08 -1.59
C PRO A 96 4.29 9.95 -2.37
N VAL A 97 3.30 10.52 -1.68
CA VAL A 97 2.38 11.49 -2.28
C VAL A 97 3.04 12.87 -2.33
N CYS A 98 2.53 13.75 -3.18
CA CYS A 98 3.06 15.11 -3.27
C CYS A 98 2.78 15.91 -1.98
N PRO A 99 3.64 16.91 -1.66
CA PRO A 99 3.49 17.70 -0.45
C PRO A 99 2.17 18.45 -0.44
N GLN A 100 1.40 18.28 0.62
CA GLN A 100 0.10 18.91 0.80
C GLN A 100 -0.15 19.22 2.28
N LYS A 101 -0.78 20.37 2.54
CA LYS A 101 -1.21 20.74 3.88
C LYS A 101 -2.48 19.97 4.26
N LEU A 102 -2.32 18.93 5.06
CA LEU A 102 -3.45 18.17 5.57
C LEU A 102 -4.19 18.97 6.67
N PRO A 103 -5.53 18.90 6.73
CA PRO A 103 -6.28 19.50 7.82
C PRO A 103 -5.98 18.74 9.13
N ASP A 104 -5.81 19.49 10.22
CA ASP A 104 -5.66 18.92 11.54
C ASP A 104 -7.00 18.34 12.01
N VAL A 105 -6.98 17.03 12.27
CA VAL A 105 -8.14 16.26 12.77
C VAL A 105 -7.82 15.52 14.06
N SER A 106 -6.73 15.91 14.75
CA SER A 106 -6.35 15.35 16.06
C SER A 106 -7.44 15.62 17.11
N ASN A 107 -8.04 16.81 17.07
CA ASN A 107 -9.19 17.19 17.90
C ASN A 107 -10.47 17.19 17.06
N GLU A 108 -11.29 16.15 17.22
CA GLU A 108 -12.52 15.97 16.45
C GLU A 108 -13.54 17.08 16.71
N THR A 109 -13.69 17.53 17.96
CA THR A 109 -14.63 18.59 18.31
C THR A 109 -14.29 19.89 17.58
N LEU A 110 -13.00 20.24 17.52
CA LEU A 110 -12.53 21.42 16.77
C LEU A 110 -12.64 21.21 15.26
N ALA A 111 -12.37 20.00 14.77
CA ALA A 111 -12.52 19.68 13.35
C ALA A 111 -13.98 19.82 12.91
N LEU A 112 -14.94 19.35 13.71
CA LEU A 112 -16.37 19.39 13.39
C LEU A 112 -16.98 20.78 13.40
N ARG A 113 -16.34 21.74 14.09
CA ARG A 113 -16.68 23.17 13.95
C ARG A 113 -16.27 23.73 12.58
N LYS A 114 -15.30 23.11 11.90
CA LYS A 114 -14.73 23.57 10.63
C LYS A 114 -15.18 22.75 9.43
N MET A 115 -15.64 21.51 9.61
CA MET A 115 -16.04 20.61 8.52
C MET A 115 -17.18 19.66 8.91
N PRO A 116 -18.01 19.22 7.95
CA PRO A 116 -19.04 18.20 8.19
C PRO A 116 -18.46 16.83 8.60
N MET A 117 -19.25 16.05 9.35
CA MET A 117 -18.90 14.69 9.80
C MET A 117 -18.40 13.78 8.67
N GLY A 118 -19.10 13.75 7.54
CA GLY A 118 -18.71 12.90 6.39
C GLY A 118 -17.33 13.26 5.85
N ARG A 119 -16.97 14.54 5.83
CA ARG A 119 -15.65 15.02 5.42
C ARG A 119 -14.58 14.61 6.42
N LEU A 120 -14.84 14.76 7.72
CA LEU A 120 -13.92 14.32 8.77
C LEU A 120 -13.62 12.82 8.67
N GLN A 121 -14.66 12.00 8.52
CA GLN A 121 -14.51 10.55 8.40
C GLN A 121 -13.75 10.15 7.13
N TYR A 122 -14.02 10.83 6.01
CA TYR A 122 -13.29 10.62 4.76
C TYR A 122 -11.81 10.94 4.91
N ILE A 123 -11.46 12.11 5.47
CA ILE A 123 -10.06 12.50 5.71
C ILE A 123 -9.37 11.49 6.60
N LYS A 124 -9.97 11.12 7.74
CA LYS A 124 -9.41 10.13 8.67
C LYS A 124 -9.07 8.81 7.99
N ARG A 125 -9.90 8.33 7.06
CA ARG A 125 -9.64 7.12 6.27
C ARG A 125 -8.43 7.26 5.35
N LEU A 126 -8.19 8.46 4.82
CA LEU A 126 -7.09 8.73 3.90
C LEU A 126 -5.76 9.02 4.59
N LEU A 127 -5.76 9.54 5.82
CA LEU A 127 -4.53 9.96 6.52
C LEU A 127 -3.38 8.94 6.48
N PRO A 128 -3.60 7.62 6.66
CA PRO A 128 -2.51 6.64 6.57
C PRO A 128 -1.79 6.65 5.21
N TYR A 129 -2.52 6.92 4.12
CA TYR A 129 -1.99 6.99 2.76
C TYR A 129 -1.32 8.33 2.45
N LEU A 130 -1.68 9.40 3.17
CA LEU A 130 -1.18 10.76 2.93
C LEU A 130 -0.02 11.16 3.85
N LYS A 131 0.39 10.26 4.77
CA LYS A 131 1.46 10.52 5.75
C LYS A 131 2.84 10.61 5.09
N ASN A 132 3.12 9.77 4.09
CA ASN A 132 4.41 9.73 3.41
C ASN A 132 4.42 10.75 2.25
N GLN A 133 4.93 11.95 2.51
CA GLN A 133 5.01 13.03 1.53
C GLN A 133 6.45 13.34 1.15
N SER A 134 6.68 13.65 -0.12
CA SER A 134 7.99 14.05 -0.66
C SER A 134 7.79 14.94 -1.90
N GLU A 135 8.70 15.87 -2.16
CA GLU A 135 8.74 16.58 -3.46
C GLU A 135 9.06 15.62 -4.61
N ASP A 136 9.80 14.55 -4.36
CA ASP A 136 9.91 13.41 -5.28
C ASP A 136 8.62 12.57 -5.21
N CYS A 137 7.59 12.95 -5.96
CA CYS A 137 6.27 12.32 -5.95
C CYS A 137 5.71 11.97 -7.35
N LEU A 138 6.51 12.09 -8.42
CA LEU A 138 6.05 11.88 -9.80
C LEU A 138 6.01 10.38 -10.18
N TYR A 139 5.14 9.66 -9.48
CA TYR A 139 4.89 8.24 -9.65
C TYR A 139 3.45 7.97 -10.12
N LEU A 140 3.25 6.90 -10.87
CA LEU A 140 1.94 6.40 -11.26
C LEU A 140 1.73 4.96 -10.80
N ASN A 141 0.46 4.57 -10.77
CA ASN A 141 0.03 3.21 -10.43
C ASN A 141 -0.83 2.68 -11.58
N ILE A 142 -0.57 1.44 -12.00
CA ILE A 142 -1.26 0.77 -13.10
C ILE A 142 -2.00 -0.44 -12.56
N TYR A 143 -3.26 -0.58 -12.95
CA TYR A 143 -4.13 -1.71 -12.61
C TYR A 143 -4.64 -2.29 -13.92
N ALA A 144 -4.16 -3.48 -14.27
CA ALA A 144 -4.54 -4.18 -15.49
C ALA A 144 -5.22 -5.50 -15.12
N PRO A 145 -6.25 -5.96 -15.87
CA PRO A 145 -6.75 -7.32 -15.72
C PRO A 145 -5.58 -8.31 -15.84
N ALA A 146 -5.50 -9.26 -14.92
CA ALA A 146 -4.46 -10.28 -14.97
C ALA A 146 -4.65 -11.12 -16.23
N VAL A 147 -3.63 -11.19 -17.07
CA VAL A 147 -3.68 -12.00 -18.28
C VAL A 147 -3.72 -13.46 -17.85
N ALA A 148 -4.85 -14.12 -18.05
CA ALA A 148 -4.92 -15.57 -17.96
C ALA A 148 -4.14 -16.13 -19.15
N PHE A 149 -3.09 -16.91 -18.91
CA PHE A 149 -2.50 -17.73 -19.95
C PHE A 149 -3.55 -18.79 -20.31
N HIS A 150 -4.34 -18.52 -21.36
CA HIS A 150 -4.99 -19.60 -22.10
C HIS A 150 -3.86 -20.27 -22.89
N PHE A 151 -3.59 -21.53 -22.56
CA PHE A 151 -2.80 -22.38 -23.43
C PHE A 151 -3.75 -22.76 -24.57
N ASP A 152 -3.57 -22.12 -25.73
CA ASP A 152 -4.09 -22.64 -27.00
C ASP A 152 -3.26 -23.87 -27.44
#